data_AF-A0A0S8AW22-F1
#
_entry.id   AF-A0A0S8AW22-F1
#
_cell.length_a   1.000
_cell.length_b   1.000
_cell.length_c   1.000
_cell.angle_alpha   90.00
_cell.angle_beta   90.00
_cell.angle_gamma   90.00
#
_symmetry.space_group_name_H-M   'P 1'
#
loop_
_entity.id
_entity.type
_entity.pdbx_description
1 polymer ?
#
loop_
_entity_poly.entity_id
_entity_poly.type
_entity_poly.pdbx_seq_one_letter_code
_entity_poly.pdbx_strand_id
1 'polypeptide(L)'
;CRENGVPFYVAAPLSSIDFSIPTGDLIPIEERGPEEVTHVFGCQIAPEGVKVRNIAFDVTPAKYVTGIITEKGVFRPEDLHRLNEEGADLESFMMKADE
;
A
#
# COMPACT_ATOMS: atom_id res chain seq x y z
N CYS A 1 -2.94 13.19 4.70
CA CYS A 1 -4.07 13.22 3.76
C CYS A 1 -5.40 13.39 4.48
N ARG A 2 -5.87 12.40 5.25
CA ARG A 2 -7.17 12.43 5.94
C ARG A 2 -7.44 13.70 6.76
N GLU A 3 -6.55 14.05 7.70
CA GLU A 3 -6.76 15.21 8.59
C GLU A 3 -6.80 16.56 7.85
N ASN A 4 -6.30 16.62 6.61
CA ASN A 4 -6.31 17.82 5.79
C ASN A 4 -7.33 17.73 4.64
N GLY A 5 -8.22 16.72 4.63
CA GLY A 5 -9.21 16.54 3.58
C GLY A 5 -8.62 16.27 2.18
N VAL A 6 -7.36 15.84 2.09
CA VAL A 6 -6.69 15.55 0.82
C VAL A 6 -6.92 14.07 0.46
N PRO A 7 -7.37 13.73 -0.77
CA PRO A 7 -7.54 12.35 -1.18
C PRO A 7 -6.20 11.61 -1.26
N PHE A 8 -6.19 10.33 -0.89
CA PHE A 8 -5.01 9.48 -0.92
C PHE A 8 -5.22 8.34 -1.91
N TYR A 9 -4.40 8.29 -2.95
CA TYR A 9 -4.47 7.26 -3.98
C TYR A 9 -3.26 6.33 -3.90
N VAL A 10 -3.49 5.04 -4.17
CA VAL A 10 -2.44 4.04 -4.36
C VAL A 10 -2.36 3.70 -5.83
N ALA A 11 -1.18 3.77 -6.43
CA ALA A 11 -0.95 3.29 -7.79
C ALA A 11 -0.29 1.91 -7.72
N ALA A 12 -0.99 0.88 -8.15
CA ALA A 12 -0.50 -0.50 -8.14
C ALA A 12 -1.07 -1.26 -9.35
N PRO A 13 -0.25 -1.94 -10.16
CA PRO A 13 -0.76 -2.80 -11.21
C PRO A 13 -1.51 -3.99 -10.60
N LEU A 14 -2.41 -4.62 -11.36
CA LEU A 14 -3.13 -5.80 -10.88
C LEU A 14 -2.20 -6.93 -10.42
N SER A 15 -1.03 -7.07 -11.05
CA SER A 15 -0.03 -8.06 -10.67
C SER A 15 0.57 -7.85 -9.27
N SER A 16 0.40 -6.66 -8.69
CA SER A 16 0.81 -6.35 -7.31
C SER A 16 -0.31 -6.57 -6.28
N ILE A 17 -1.50 -6.99 -6.72
CA ILE A 17 -2.64 -7.25 -5.84
C ILE A 17 -2.73 -8.75 -5.58
N ASP A 18 -2.61 -9.13 -4.32
CA ASP A 18 -2.83 -10.51 -3.87
C ASP A 18 -4.28 -10.66 -3.39
N PHE A 19 -5.13 -11.26 -4.24
CA PHE A 19 -6.53 -11.52 -3.92
C PHE A 19 -6.74 -12.67 -2.92
N SER A 20 -5.69 -13.41 -2.56
CA SER A 20 -5.78 -14.49 -1.57
C SER A 20 -5.72 -14.00 -0.12
N ILE A 21 -5.28 -12.75 0.10
CA ILE A 21 -5.13 -12.15 1.43
C ILE A 21 -6.32 -11.23 1.73
N PRO A 22 -7.24 -11.60 2.64
CA PRO A 22 -8.47 -10.83 2.89
C PRO A 22 -8.27 -9.56 3.74
N THR A 23 -7.19 -9.47 4.52
CA THR A 23 -6.89 -8.32 5.38
C THR A 23 -5.39 -8.09 5.48
N GLY A 24 -4.99 -6.83 5.62
CA GLY A 24 -3.59 -6.44 5.81
C GLY A 24 -2.99 -6.97 7.12
N ASP A 25 -3.80 -7.37 8.10
CA ASP A 25 -3.32 -7.97 9.36
C ASP A 25 -2.59 -9.31 9.14
N LEU A 26 -2.80 -9.94 7.99
CA LEU A 26 -2.16 -11.21 7.63
C LEU A 26 -0.83 -11.00 6.87
N ILE A 27 -0.48 -9.75 6.52
CA ILE A 27 0.76 -9.44 5.81
C ILE A 27 1.91 -9.47 6.83
N PRO A 28 2.87 -10.41 6.72
CA PRO A 28 4.04 -10.40 7.59
C PRO A 28 4.88 -9.16 7.29
N ILE A 29 5.24 -8.44 8.36
CA ILE A 29 6.03 -7.22 8.25
C ILE A 29 7.52 -7.56 8.34
N GLU A 30 8.25 -7.28 7.27
CA GLU A 30 9.69 -7.49 7.20
C GLU A 30 10.43 -6.52 8.12
N GLU A 31 11.36 -7.04 8.93
CA GLU A 31 12.33 -6.26 9.69
C GLU A 31 13.73 -6.49 9.10
N ARG A 32 14.38 -5.39 8.74
CA ARG A 32 15.67 -5.39 8.04
C ARG A 32 16.82 -5.08 8.98
N GLY A 33 18.05 -5.21 8.48
CA GLY A 33 19.25 -4.99 9.27
C GLY A 33 19.31 -3.58 9.88
N PRO A 34 19.80 -3.44 11.12
CA PRO A 34 19.93 -2.13 11.78
C PRO A 34 20.93 -1.20 11.07
N GLU A 35 21.90 -1.80 10.37
CA GLU A 35 22.93 -1.13 9.57
C GLU A 35 22.34 -0.20 8.51
N GLU A 36 21.18 -0.52 7.91
CA GLU A 36 20.52 0.31 6.89
C GLU A 36 19.98 1.63 7.44
N VAL A 37 19.84 1.74 8.77
CA VAL A 37 19.42 2.95 9.48
C VAL A 37 20.61 3.65 10.13
N THR A 38 21.56 2.89 10.69
CA THR A 38 22.70 3.46 11.43
C THR A 38 23.83 3.95 10.52
N HIS A 39 23.95 3.38 9.31
CA HIS A 39 25.03 3.68 8.35
C HIS A 39 24.49 4.29 7.06
N VAL A 40 25.23 5.28 6.53
CA VAL A 40 24.97 5.89 5.23
C VAL A 40 26.23 5.79 4.39
N PHE A 41 26.14 5.19 3.20
CA PHE A 41 27.29 4.89 2.34
C PHE A 41 28.42 4.11 3.06
N GLY A 42 28.06 3.24 4.00
CA GLY A 42 29.01 2.44 4.78
C GLY A 42 29.66 3.17 5.96
N CYS A 43 29.32 4.44 6.20
CA CYS A 43 29.82 5.23 7.32
C CYS A 43 28.78 5.31 8.44
N GLN A 44 29.18 5.06 9.69
CA GLN A 44 28.28 5.12 10.83
C GLN A 44 27.91 6.57 11.15
N ILE A 45 26.61 6.86 11.21
CA ILE A 45 26.06 8.17 11.57
C ILE A 45 25.42 8.14 12.96
N ALA A 46 24.70 7.06 13.27
CA ALA A 46 24.07 6.89 14.57
C ALA A 46 25.13 6.59 15.66
N PRO A 47 24.94 7.03 16.92
CA PRO A 47 25.86 6.71 18.00
C PRO A 47 26.07 5.21 18.18
N GLU A 48 27.27 4.81 18.61
CA GLU A 48 27.59 3.41 18.84
C GLU A 48 26.70 2.78 19.94
N GLY A 49 26.26 1.54 19.71
CA GLY A 49 25.48 0.76 20.67
C GLY A 49 23.98 1.07 20.75
N VAL A 50 23.46 1.99 19.93
CA VAL A 50 22.01 2.25 19.87
C VAL A 50 21.26 1.04 19.29
N LYS A 51 20.12 0.72 19.91
CA LYS A 51 19.22 -0.32 19.40
C LYS A 51 18.32 0.26 18.32
N VAL A 52 18.18 -0.45 17.22
CA VAL A 52 17.35 -0.05 16.07
C VAL A 52 16.28 -1.09 15.82
N ARG A 53 15.09 -0.60 15.44
CA ARG A 53 14.02 -1.38 14.86
C ARG A 53 13.79 -0.86 13.45
N ASN A 54 14.02 -1.68 12.43
CA ASN A 54 13.98 -1.26 11.03
C ASN A 54 12.88 -2.01 10.28
N ILE A 55 11.65 -1.53 10.40
CA ILE A 55 10.49 -2.10 9.73
C ILE A 55 10.47 -1.63 8.27
N ALA A 56 10.49 -2.56 7.31
CA ALA A 56 10.58 -2.24 5.88
C ALA A 56 9.27 -1.72 5.28
N PHE A 57 8.13 -2.20 5.80
CA PHE A 57 6.79 -1.89 5.28
C PHE A 57 5.80 -1.63 6.39
N ASP A 58 4.77 -0.84 6.10
CA ASP A 58 3.58 -0.72 6.92
C ASP A 58 2.33 -1.09 6.12
N VAL A 59 1.22 -1.26 6.84
CA VAL A 59 -0.10 -1.50 6.25
C VAL A 59 -0.90 -0.23 6.41
N THR A 60 -1.28 0.39 5.30
CA THR A 60 -2.24 1.51 5.30
C THR A 60 -3.67 0.95 5.29
N PRO A 61 -4.49 1.19 6.34
CA PRO A 61 -5.86 0.67 6.37
C PRO A 61 -6.73 1.24 5.22
N ALA A 62 -7.55 0.38 4.63
CA ALA A 62 -8.37 0.71 3.45
C ALA A 62 -9.22 1.99 3.60
N LYS A 63 -9.73 2.27 4.82
CA LYS A 63 -10.51 3.48 5.13
C LYS A 63 -9.77 4.81 4.90
N TYR A 64 -8.45 4.78 4.76
CA TYR A 64 -7.63 5.96 4.48
C TYR A 64 -7.34 6.13 2.98
N VAL A 65 -7.67 5.13 2.15
CA VAL A 65 -7.42 5.10 0.71
C VAL A 65 -8.67 5.53 -0.04
N THR A 66 -8.55 6.59 -0.82
CA THR A 66 -9.63 7.11 -1.68
C THR A 66 -9.87 6.21 -2.88
N GLY A 67 -8.80 5.74 -3.53
CA GLY A 67 -8.88 4.83 -4.67
C GLY A 67 -7.54 4.17 -5.00
N ILE A 68 -7.62 3.04 -5.68
CA ILE A 68 -6.48 2.26 -6.16
C ILE A 68 -6.48 2.34 -7.69
N ILE A 69 -5.41 2.90 -8.24
CA ILE A 69 -5.20 3.11 -9.66
C ILE A 69 -4.46 1.89 -10.20
N THR A 70 -5.07 1.24 -11.18
CA THR A 70 -4.55 0.06 -11.90
C THR A 70 -4.52 0.37 -13.40
N GLU A 71 -3.95 -0.53 -14.19
CA GLU A 71 -4.04 -0.45 -15.65
C GLU A 71 -5.47 -0.64 -16.21
N LYS A 72 -6.41 -1.14 -15.38
CA LYS A 72 -7.84 -1.29 -15.75
C LYS A 72 -8.72 -0.13 -15.31
N GLY A 73 -8.16 0.87 -14.64
CA GLY A 73 -8.91 2.01 -14.11
C GLY A 73 -8.68 2.26 -12.62
N VAL A 74 -9.52 3.12 -12.04
CA VAL A 74 -9.45 3.52 -10.62
C VAL A 74 -10.61 2.88 -9.85
N PHE A 75 -10.32 2.20 -8.76
CA PHE A 75 -11.33 1.44 -8.00
C PHE A 75 -11.30 1.82 -6.52
N ARG A 76 -12.45 1.83 -5.86
CA ARG A 76 -12.50 1.97 -4.40
C ARG A 76 -11.96 0.70 -3.74
N PRO A 77 -11.34 0.78 -2.55
CA PRO A 77 -10.83 -0.41 -1.86
C PRO A 77 -11.89 -1.49 -1.63
N GLU A 78 -13.14 -1.11 -1.38
CA GLU A 78 -14.26 -2.04 -1.17
C GLU A 78 -14.67 -2.82 -2.44
N ASP A 79 -14.49 -2.24 -3.62
CA ASP A 79 -14.80 -2.87 -4.90
C ASP A 79 -13.63 -3.68 -5.47
N LEU A 80 -12.42 -3.55 -4.92
CA LEU A 80 -11.19 -4.09 -5.51
C LEU A 80 -11.25 -5.61 -5.75
N HIS A 81 -11.84 -6.37 -4.83
CA HIS A 81 -11.97 -7.83 -4.92
C HIS A 81 -12.71 -8.30 -6.18
N ARG A 82 -13.62 -7.48 -6.71
CA ARG A 82 -14.44 -7.77 -7.89
C ARG A 82 -13.61 -7.83 -9.17
N LEU A 83 -12.39 -7.29 -9.16
CA LEU A 83 -11.45 -7.37 -10.28
C LEU A 83 -10.96 -8.79 -10.57
N ASN A 84 -11.14 -9.71 -9.62
CA ASN A 84 -10.79 -11.13 -9.74
C ASN A 84 -11.99 -12.00 -10.22
N GLU A 85 -13.19 -11.43 -10.37
CA GLU A 85 -14.37 -12.16 -10.83
C GLU A 85 -14.37 -12.31 -12.36
N GLU A 86 -14.63 -13.52 -12.85
CA GLU A 86 -14.77 -13.77 -14.29
C GLU A 86 -16.01 -13.07 -14.86
N GLY A 87 -15.83 -12.27 -15.91
CA GLY A 87 -16.93 -11.58 -16.58
C GLY A 87 -17.46 -10.33 -15.86
N ALA A 88 -16.74 -9.82 -14.86
CA ALA A 88 -17.10 -8.58 -14.18
C ALA A 88 -17.19 -7.39 -15.14
N ASP A 89 -18.31 -6.66 -15.10
CA ASP A 89 -18.47 -5.38 -15.79
C ASP A 89 -17.75 -4.27 -15.02
N LEU A 90 -16.49 -4.03 -15.37
CA LEU A 90 -15.61 -3.10 -14.67
C LEU A 90 -16.13 -1.66 -14.67
N GLU A 91 -16.79 -1.25 -15.76
CA GLU A 91 -17.34 0.10 -15.91
C GLU A 91 -18.45 0.38 -14.88
N SER A 92 -19.11 -0.65 -14.37
CA SER A 92 -20.19 -0.52 -13.39
C SER A 92 -19.72 -0.07 -12.00
N PHE A 93 -18.44 -0.24 -11.67
CA PHE A 93 -17.88 0.08 -10.35
C PHE A 93 -16.52 0.81 -10.37
N MET A 94 -16.00 1.09 -11.57
CA MET A 94 -14.86 2.00 -11.72
C MET A 94 -15.25 3.40 -11.24
N MET A 95 -14.34 4.04 -10.49
CA MET A 95 -14.48 5.44 -10.13
C MET A 95 -14.42 6.28 -11.40
N LYS A 96 -15.48 7.04 -11.66
CA LYS A 96 -15.48 8.01 -12.73
C LYS A 96 -14.65 9.22 -12.29
N ALA A 97 -13.94 9.83 -13.23
CA ALA A 97 -13.42 11.16 -12.99
C ALA A 97 -14.63 12.07 -12.69
N ASP A 98 -14.58 12.74 -11.54
CA ASP A 98 -15.47 13.87 -11.29
C ASP A 98 -15.18 14.94 -12.37
N GLU A 99 -16.21 15.48 -13.02
CA GLU A 99 -16.09 16.69 -13.87
C GLU A 99 -15.56 17.89 -13.10
#